data_AF-A0A0S8DIL4-F1
#
_entry.id   AF-A0A0S8DIL4-F1
#
_cell.length_a   1.000
_cell.length_b   1.000
_cell.length_c   1.000
_cell.angle_alpha   90.00
_cell.angle_beta   90.00
_cell.angle_gamma   90.00
#
_symmetry.space_group_name_H-M   'P 1'
#
loop_
_entity.id
_entity.type
_entity.pdbx_description
1 polymer ?
#
loop_
_entity_poly.entity_id
_entity_poly.type
_entity_poly.pdbx_seq_one_letter_code
_entity_poly.pdbx_strand_id
1 'polypeptide(L)'
;MKTDMLYPELFRQFEALRWNLDADIPWPDFQGDKLSDEQALTIKMNAITEWAALPATEMFLRDNRDDSDFCAFMSVWFYEEQKHSLVLMEYLRRFRPELLPTEEELHAVRFEFDSAPPLETLMLHFCGEIRLNHWYRCAAQWHTEPVIRHIYEVISKDEARHGGAYLRYMKKAVEQAGDAARAAFAKVGVLMAS
;
A
#
# COMPACT_ATOMS: atom_id res chain seq x y z
N MET A 1 -8.79 -29.06 -12.37
CA MET A 1 -9.58 -27.81 -12.47
C MET A 1 -8.61 -26.74 -12.89
N LYS A 2 -8.81 -26.04 -14.02
CA LYS A 2 -7.93 -24.93 -14.40
C LYS A 2 -8.09 -23.85 -13.34
N THR A 3 -7.08 -23.67 -12.49
CA THR A 3 -7.00 -22.47 -11.66
C THR A 3 -6.61 -21.34 -12.58
N ASP A 4 -7.62 -20.62 -13.08
CA ASP A 4 -7.38 -19.44 -13.90
C ASP A 4 -6.58 -18.42 -13.08
N MET A 5 -5.59 -17.82 -13.74
CA MET A 5 -4.79 -16.72 -13.20
C MET A 5 -5.69 -15.56 -12.77
N LEU A 6 -5.43 -14.95 -11.61
CA LEU A 6 -6.20 -13.82 -11.10
C LEU A 6 -5.76 -12.50 -11.73
N TYR A 7 -4.48 -12.39 -12.09
CA TYR A 7 -3.87 -11.15 -12.54
C TYR A 7 -4.57 -10.48 -13.74
N PRO A 8 -4.96 -11.17 -14.83
CA PRO A 8 -5.58 -10.50 -15.98
C PRO A 8 -6.88 -9.75 -15.64
N GLU A 9 -7.65 -10.27 -14.68
CA GLU A 9 -8.87 -9.62 -14.20
C GLU A 9 -8.54 -8.48 -13.23
N LEU A 10 -7.62 -8.72 -12.28
CA LEU A 10 -7.15 -7.71 -11.33
C LEU A 10 -6.55 -6.50 -12.05
N PHE A 11 -5.74 -6.72 -13.09
CA PHE A 11 -5.16 -5.66 -13.91
C PHE A 11 -6.24 -4.71 -14.44
N ARG A 12 -7.32 -5.25 -15.04
CA ARG A 12 -8.42 -4.42 -15.58
C ARG A 12 -9.16 -3.67 -14.48
N GLN A 13 -9.34 -4.28 -13.32
CA GLN A 13 -10.00 -3.64 -12.17
C GLN A 13 -9.19 -2.47 -11.63
N PHE A 14 -7.87 -2.63 -11.53
CA PHE A 14 -6.96 -1.60 -11.04
C PHE A 14 -6.80 -0.47 -12.07
N GLU A 15 -6.64 -0.82 -13.36
CA GLU A 15 -6.56 0.15 -14.45
C GLU A 15 -7.78 1.06 -14.52
N ALA A 16 -8.99 0.50 -14.35
CA ALA A 16 -10.23 1.26 -14.41
C ALA A 16 -10.43 2.28 -13.28
N LEU A 17 -9.72 2.13 -12.16
CA LEU A 17 -9.86 2.97 -10.96
C LEU A 17 -8.61 3.82 -10.69
N ARG A 18 -7.64 3.79 -11.60
CA ARG A 18 -6.38 4.51 -11.45
C ARG A 18 -6.62 6.02 -11.53
N TRP A 19 -6.18 6.72 -10.50
CA TRP A 19 -6.12 8.18 -10.46
C TRP A 19 -4.80 8.73 -11.00
N ASN A 20 -4.86 9.92 -11.56
CA ASN A 20 -3.75 10.72 -12.06
C ASN A 20 -3.32 11.75 -11.01
N LEU A 21 -2.02 11.76 -10.68
CA LEU A 21 -1.46 12.61 -9.63
C LEU A 21 -1.63 14.12 -9.90
N ASP A 22 -1.52 14.55 -11.16
CA ASP A 22 -1.63 15.96 -11.52
C ASP A 22 -3.08 16.43 -11.69
N ALA A 23 -3.93 15.56 -12.24
CA ALA A 23 -5.29 15.93 -12.67
C ALA A 23 -6.37 15.64 -11.63
N ASP A 24 -6.25 14.55 -10.84
CA ASP A 24 -7.30 14.12 -9.93
C ASP A 24 -7.11 14.64 -8.49
N ILE A 25 -5.91 15.10 -8.15
CA ILE A 25 -5.65 15.74 -6.85
C ILE A 25 -5.99 17.24 -6.94
N PRO A 26 -6.82 17.79 -6.03
CA PRO A 26 -7.31 19.17 -6.11
C PRO A 26 -6.26 20.18 -5.61
N TRP A 27 -5.07 20.18 -6.18
CA TRP A 27 -3.96 21.06 -5.77
C TRP A 27 -4.32 22.55 -5.57
N PRO A 28 -5.20 23.18 -6.40
CA PRO A 28 -5.60 24.57 -6.22
C PRO A 28 -6.40 24.85 -4.94
N ASP A 29 -6.96 23.83 -4.30
CA ASP A 29 -7.83 23.98 -3.12
C ASP A 29 -7.03 24.14 -1.81
N PHE A 30 -5.69 24.16 -1.89
CA PHE A 30 -4.78 24.22 -0.75
C PHE A 30 -5.06 25.40 0.18
N GLN A 31 -5.14 25.12 1.48
CA GLN A 31 -5.40 26.13 2.53
C GLN A 31 -4.36 26.03 3.65
N GLY A 32 -3.28 26.81 3.53
CA GLY A 32 -2.14 26.72 4.44
C GLY A 32 -2.44 27.05 5.91
N ASP A 33 -3.46 27.86 6.19
CA ASP A 33 -3.94 28.15 7.55
C ASP A 33 -4.61 26.96 8.24
N LYS A 34 -4.93 25.90 7.47
CA LYS A 34 -5.52 24.65 7.96
C LYS A 34 -4.52 23.50 8.09
N LEU A 35 -3.23 23.76 7.88
CA LEU A 35 -2.17 22.77 8.03
C LEU A 35 -1.28 23.12 9.22
N SER A 36 -1.35 22.33 10.28
CA SER A 36 -0.42 22.49 11.41
C SER A 36 0.97 21.93 11.08
N ASP A 37 1.99 22.35 11.83
CA ASP A 37 3.35 21.79 11.71
C ASP A 37 3.39 20.30 12.08
N GLU A 38 2.59 19.89 13.06
CA GLU A 38 2.45 18.48 13.43
C GLU A 38 1.88 17.66 12.27
N GLN A 39 0.81 18.14 11.65
CA GLN A 39 0.22 17.49 10.47
C GLN A 39 1.25 17.40 9.34
N ALA A 40 1.94 18.50 9.02
CA ALA A 40 2.97 18.51 7.99
C ALA A 40 4.11 17.51 8.25
N LEU A 41 4.54 17.37 9.50
CA LEU A 41 5.55 16.37 9.88
C LEU A 41 5.04 14.94 9.70
N THR A 42 3.78 14.66 10.06
CA THR A 42 3.19 13.32 9.84
C THR A 42 3.08 12.97 8.36
N ILE A 43 2.82 13.96 7.48
CA ILE A 43 2.83 13.76 6.03
C ILE A 43 4.21 13.32 5.55
N LYS A 44 5.29 13.92 6.07
CA LYS A 44 6.68 13.49 5.80
C LYS A 44 6.90 12.03 6.21
N MET A 45 6.50 11.67 7.43
CA MET A 45 6.68 10.31 7.94
C MET A 45 5.88 9.28 7.14
N ASN A 46 4.66 9.62 6.72
CA ASN A 46 3.85 8.77 5.85
C ASN A 46 4.50 8.62 4.46
N ALA A 47 5.03 9.70 3.88
CA ALA A 47 5.74 9.62 2.59
C ALA A 47 6.93 8.65 2.64
N ILE A 48 7.72 8.69 3.71
CA ILE A 48 8.84 7.76 3.95
C ILE A 48 8.34 6.33 4.17
N THR A 49 7.24 6.16 4.90
CA THR A 49 6.65 4.83 5.17
C THR A 49 6.14 4.18 3.89
N GLU A 50 5.44 4.93 3.03
CA GLU A 50 4.96 4.46 1.73
C GLU A 50 6.12 4.10 0.79
N TRP A 51 7.24 4.83 0.86
CA TRP A 51 8.45 4.48 0.09
C TRP A 51 9.01 3.10 0.46
N ALA A 52 8.71 2.60 1.67
CA ALA A 52 9.10 1.28 2.12
C ALA A 52 8.28 0.12 1.50
N ALA A 53 7.41 0.40 0.51
CA ALA A 53 6.83 -0.64 -0.34
C ALA A 53 7.86 -1.35 -1.23
N LEU A 54 9.01 -0.70 -1.50
CA LEU A 54 10.11 -1.27 -2.28
C LEU A 54 10.66 -2.59 -1.68
N PRO A 55 11.14 -2.65 -0.43
CA PRO A 55 11.64 -3.89 0.13
C PRO A 55 10.58 -5.00 0.24
N ALA A 56 9.30 -4.64 0.42
CA ALA A 56 8.20 -5.62 0.39
C ALA A 56 8.05 -6.25 -1.00
N THR A 57 8.13 -5.43 -2.06
CA THR A 57 8.11 -5.93 -3.45
C THR A 57 9.29 -6.85 -3.74
N GLU A 58 10.49 -6.48 -3.30
CA GLU A 58 11.70 -7.29 -3.46
C GLU A 58 11.53 -8.66 -2.77
N MET A 59 11.01 -8.69 -1.54
CA MET A 59 10.67 -9.92 -0.81
C MET A 59 9.65 -10.77 -1.58
N PHE A 60 8.56 -10.17 -2.04
CA PHE A 60 7.50 -10.90 -2.73
C PHE A 60 7.99 -11.57 -4.01
N LEU A 61 8.73 -10.85 -4.85
CA LEU A 61 9.29 -11.39 -6.09
C LEU A 61 10.34 -12.48 -5.81
N ARG A 62 11.14 -12.31 -4.75
CA ARG A 62 12.16 -13.31 -4.35
C ARG A 62 11.52 -14.60 -3.85
N ASP A 63 10.50 -14.51 -3.00
CA ASP A 63 9.94 -15.65 -2.26
C ASP A 63 8.79 -16.35 -3.02
N ASN A 64 8.25 -15.74 -4.09
CA ASN A 64 7.16 -16.30 -4.92
C ASN A 64 7.58 -16.59 -6.37
N ARG A 65 8.86 -16.88 -6.64
CA ARG A 65 9.37 -17.08 -8.03
C ARG A 65 8.59 -18.10 -8.86
N ASP A 66 8.01 -19.10 -8.23
CA ASP A 66 7.23 -20.15 -8.90
C ASP A 66 5.75 -19.77 -9.13
N ASP A 67 5.29 -18.64 -8.58
CA ASP A 67 3.93 -18.10 -8.79
C ASP A 67 3.98 -16.85 -9.68
N SER A 68 4.02 -17.10 -10.99
CA SER A 68 4.01 -16.04 -12.00
C SER A 68 2.76 -15.14 -11.95
N ASP A 69 1.62 -15.65 -11.46
CA ASP A 69 0.36 -14.90 -11.38
C ASP A 69 0.44 -13.85 -10.27
N PHE A 70 0.83 -14.28 -9.07
CA PHE A 70 1.03 -13.38 -7.94
C PHE A 70 2.17 -12.37 -8.19
N CYS A 71 3.30 -12.82 -8.76
CA CYS A 71 4.40 -11.92 -9.12
C CYS A 71 3.98 -10.87 -10.15
N ALA A 72 3.11 -11.21 -11.11
CA ALA A 72 2.57 -10.23 -12.04
C ALA A 72 1.68 -9.20 -11.33
N PHE A 73 0.89 -9.60 -10.33
CA PHE A 73 0.11 -8.66 -9.52
C PHE A 73 0.99 -7.66 -8.75
N MET A 74 2.17 -8.07 -8.26
CA MET A 74 3.11 -7.15 -7.62
C MET A 74 3.52 -5.98 -8.52
N SER A 75 3.50 -6.13 -9.85
CA SER A 75 3.80 -5.01 -10.76
C SER A 75 2.81 -3.85 -10.67
N VAL A 76 1.50 -4.15 -10.54
CA VAL A 76 0.47 -3.11 -10.46
C VAL A 76 0.29 -2.60 -9.05
N TRP A 77 0.42 -3.47 -8.04
CA TRP A 77 0.43 -3.08 -6.64
C TRP A 77 1.59 -2.12 -6.38
N PHE A 78 2.82 -2.49 -6.72
CA PHE A 78 4.00 -1.65 -6.47
C PHE A 78 3.93 -0.29 -7.19
N TYR A 79 3.36 -0.25 -8.39
CA TYR A 79 3.13 1.02 -9.08
C TYR A 79 2.18 1.96 -8.28
N GLU A 80 1.10 1.42 -7.73
CA GLU A 80 0.14 2.20 -6.92
C GLU A 80 0.75 2.62 -5.58
N GLU A 81 1.45 1.72 -4.89
CA GLU A 81 2.17 2.02 -3.64
C GLU A 81 3.22 3.12 -3.81
N GLN A 82 4.06 3.06 -4.85
CA GLN A 82 5.03 4.12 -5.09
C GLN A 82 4.34 5.46 -5.39
N LYS A 83 3.15 5.43 -6.00
CA LYS A 83 2.36 6.63 -6.26
C LYS A 83 1.84 7.26 -4.96
N HIS A 84 1.58 6.48 -3.90
CA HIS A 84 1.22 6.99 -2.57
C HIS A 84 2.35 7.85 -1.99
N SER A 85 3.58 7.33 -1.98
CA SER A 85 4.75 8.10 -1.52
C SER A 85 4.95 9.36 -2.36
N LEU A 86 4.88 9.24 -3.69
CA LEU A 86 5.10 10.35 -4.61
C LEU A 86 4.07 11.48 -4.47
N VAL A 87 2.78 11.17 -4.23
CA VAL A 87 1.77 12.23 -4.04
C VAL A 87 1.97 12.98 -2.71
N LEU A 88 2.39 12.27 -1.66
CA LEU A 88 2.72 12.90 -0.37
C LEU A 88 3.99 13.76 -0.47
N MET A 89 5.03 13.27 -1.17
CA MET A 89 6.23 14.05 -1.47
C MET A 89 5.90 15.28 -2.33
N GLU A 90 5.03 15.14 -3.33
CA GLU A 90 4.61 16.25 -4.17
C GLU A 90 3.84 17.31 -3.37
N TYR A 91 2.97 16.89 -2.46
CA TYR A 91 2.30 17.79 -1.52
C TYR A 91 3.31 18.59 -0.68
N LEU A 92 4.30 17.91 -0.09
CA LEU A 92 5.36 18.57 0.69
C LEU A 92 6.19 19.50 -0.19
N ARG A 93 6.60 19.07 -1.39
CA ARG A 93 7.36 19.90 -2.32
C ARG A 93 6.64 21.21 -2.67
N ARG A 94 5.31 21.17 -2.80
CA ARG A 94 4.49 22.35 -3.14
C ARG A 94 4.28 23.28 -1.95
N PHE A 95 4.04 22.73 -0.76
CA PHE A 95 3.48 23.50 0.35
C PHE A 95 4.34 23.57 1.61
N ARG A 96 5.27 22.63 1.80
CA ARG A 96 6.18 22.49 2.95
C ARG A 96 7.54 21.91 2.51
N PRO A 97 8.25 22.56 1.57
CA PRO A 97 9.43 21.99 0.92
C PRO A 97 10.58 21.67 1.89
N GLU A 98 10.64 22.36 3.03
CA GLU A 98 11.59 22.08 4.10
C GLU A 98 11.38 20.72 4.79
N LEU A 99 10.20 20.11 4.62
CA LEU A 99 9.85 18.79 5.13
C LEU A 99 9.89 17.70 4.05
N LEU A 100 10.34 17.98 2.83
CA LEU A 100 10.47 16.95 1.81
C LEU A 100 11.47 15.87 2.26
N PRO A 101 11.14 14.57 2.17
CA PRO A 101 12.09 13.49 2.46
C PRO A 101 13.38 13.62 1.63
N THR A 102 14.53 13.47 2.29
CA THR A 102 15.81 13.43 1.60
C THR A 102 16.05 12.07 0.97
N GLU A 103 16.94 11.99 -0.01
CA GLU A 103 17.34 10.71 -0.60
C GLU A 103 17.92 9.74 0.46
N GLU A 104 18.66 10.27 1.44
CA GLU A 104 19.19 9.47 2.56
C GLU A 104 18.07 8.87 3.41
N GLU A 105 17.02 9.65 3.73
CA GLU A 105 15.84 9.15 4.47
C GLU A 105 15.10 8.05 3.68
N LEU A 106 15.01 8.21 2.36
CA LEU A 106 14.37 7.22 1.47
C LEU A 106 15.21 5.94 1.32
N HIS A 107 16.54 6.03 1.29
CA HIS A 107 17.41 4.84 1.29
C HIS A 107 17.43 4.15 2.65
N ALA A 108 17.28 4.88 3.75
CA ALA A 108 17.30 4.32 5.10
C ALA A 108 16.15 3.32 5.36
N VAL A 109 15.05 3.42 4.62
CA VAL A 109 13.92 2.49 4.70
C VAL A 109 13.97 1.35 3.67
N ARG A 110 15.06 1.25 2.90
CA ARG A 110 15.31 0.11 2.01
C ARG A 110 16.10 -0.98 2.73
N PHE A 111 15.44 -1.67 3.64
CA PHE A 111 16.03 -2.79 4.38
C PHE A 111 15.72 -4.14 3.72
N GLU A 112 16.56 -5.14 3.95
CA GLU A 112 16.32 -6.50 3.44
C GLU A 112 15.42 -7.28 4.41
N PHE A 113 14.32 -7.84 3.90
CA PHE A 113 13.52 -8.80 4.65
C PHE A 113 14.18 -10.18 4.61
N ASP A 114 14.20 -10.87 5.75
CA ASP A 114 14.49 -12.31 5.79
C ASP A 114 13.49 -13.08 4.91
N SER A 115 13.90 -14.25 4.40
CA SER A 115 12.98 -15.12 3.67
C SER A 115 11.90 -15.66 4.60
N ALA A 116 10.65 -15.58 4.17
CA ALA A 116 9.50 -15.97 4.95
C ALA A 116 8.53 -16.86 4.14
N PRO A 117 7.77 -17.75 4.80
CA PRO A 117 6.82 -18.61 4.10
C PRO A 117 5.77 -17.80 3.31
N PRO A 118 5.55 -18.07 2.01
CA PRO A 118 4.65 -17.28 1.17
C PRO A 118 3.22 -17.12 1.69
N LEU A 119 2.67 -18.16 2.33
CA LEU A 119 1.33 -18.10 2.91
C LEU A 119 1.27 -17.19 4.15
N GLU A 120 2.35 -17.14 4.93
CA GLU A 120 2.41 -16.26 6.09
C GLU A 120 2.57 -14.80 5.66
N THR A 121 3.44 -14.52 4.68
CA THR A 121 3.61 -13.17 4.13
C THR A 121 2.35 -12.69 3.41
N LEU A 122 1.65 -13.55 2.69
CA LEU A 122 0.36 -13.21 2.06
C LEU A 122 -0.68 -12.73 3.09
N MET A 123 -0.81 -13.44 4.22
CA MET A 123 -1.71 -13.02 5.30
C MET A 123 -1.24 -11.74 5.99
N LEU A 124 0.07 -11.60 6.22
CA LEU A 124 0.64 -10.41 6.84
C LEU A 124 0.31 -9.16 6.03
N HIS A 125 0.49 -9.20 4.71
CA HIS A 125 0.20 -8.08 3.84
C HIS A 125 -1.30 -7.83 3.70
N PHE A 126 -2.15 -8.86 3.61
CA PHE A 126 -3.59 -8.67 3.70
C PHE A 126 -3.99 -7.90 4.97
N CYS A 127 -3.45 -8.27 6.14
CA CYS A 127 -3.68 -7.53 7.37
C CYS A 127 -3.13 -6.10 7.32
N GLY A 128 -1.96 -5.91 6.70
CA GLY A 128 -1.36 -4.61 6.44
C GLY A 128 -2.31 -3.69 5.69
N GLU A 129 -2.88 -4.15 4.57
CA GLU A 129 -3.82 -3.38 3.76
C GLU A 129 -5.08 -2.95 4.54
N ILE A 130 -5.64 -3.84 5.35
CA ILE A 130 -6.80 -3.50 6.18
C ILE A 130 -6.44 -2.43 7.22
N ARG A 131 -5.25 -2.53 7.81
CA ARG A 131 -4.78 -1.54 8.79
C ARG A 131 -4.47 -0.20 8.13
N LEU A 132 -3.82 -0.19 6.96
CA LEU A 132 -3.50 1.02 6.20
C LEU A 132 -4.77 1.70 5.69
N ASN A 133 -5.74 0.93 5.18
CA ASN A 133 -7.06 1.46 4.83
C ASN A 133 -7.67 2.22 6.01
N HIS A 134 -7.69 1.62 7.21
CA HIS A 134 -8.24 2.24 8.40
C HIS A 134 -7.40 3.46 8.84
N TRP A 135 -6.08 3.32 8.85
CA TRP A 135 -5.14 4.39 9.19
C TRP A 135 -5.37 5.62 8.32
N TYR A 136 -5.46 5.47 7.00
CA TYR A 136 -5.65 6.60 6.09
C TYR A 136 -7.03 7.24 6.18
N ARG A 137 -8.08 6.47 6.52
CA ARG A 137 -9.38 7.07 6.87
C ARG A 137 -9.29 7.94 8.11
N CYS A 138 -8.60 7.46 9.14
CA CYS A 138 -8.38 8.23 10.38
C CYS A 138 -7.49 9.45 10.12
N ALA A 139 -6.42 9.30 9.32
CA ALA A 139 -5.55 10.40 8.92
C ALA A 139 -6.33 11.49 8.16
N ALA A 140 -7.18 11.11 7.21
CA ALA A 140 -8.06 12.05 6.50
C ALA A 140 -9.04 12.77 7.43
N GLN A 141 -9.54 12.10 8.47
CA GLN A 141 -10.44 12.72 9.44
C GLN A 141 -9.72 13.67 10.40
N TRP A 142 -8.49 13.32 10.80
CA TRP A 142 -7.66 14.11 11.70
C TRP A 142 -7.06 15.35 11.03
N HIS A 143 -6.78 15.29 9.73
CA HIS A 143 -6.32 16.46 8.97
C HIS A 143 -7.46 17.46 8.70
N THR A 144 -7.11 18.74 8.66
CA THR A 144 -8.03 19.85 8.40
C THR A 144 -7.84 20.51 7.04
N GLU A 145 -6.63 20.44 6.48
CA GLU A 145 -6.31 20.96 5.15
C GLU A 145 -6.96 20.09 4.06
N PRO A 146 -7.74 20.66 3.12
CA PRO A 146 -8.56 19.90 2.18
C PRO A 146 -7.80 19.00 1.20
N VAL A 147 -6.62 19.41 0.71
CA VAL A 147 -5.88 18.66 -0.30
C VAL A 147 -5.28 17.38 0.29
N ILE A 148 -4.63 17.45 1.46
CA ILE A 148 -4.08 16.27 2.13
C ILE A 148 -5.18 15.31 2.60
N ARG A 149 -6.34 15.84 3.03
CA ARG A 149 -7.52 15.01 3.32
C ARG A 149 -7.93 14.21 2.08
N HIS A 150 -8.02 14.86 0.93
CA HIS A 150 -8.35 14.20 -0.33
C HIS A 150 -7.30 13.14 -0.70
N ILE A 151 -6.01 13.45 -0.57
CA ILE A 151 -4.92 12.48 -0.83
C ILE A 151 -5.08 11.24 0.05
N TYR A 152 -5.30 11.38 1.36
CA TYR A 152 -5.49 10.23 2.24
C TYR A 152 -6.79 9.46 1.95
N GLU A 153 -7.86 10.12 1.52
CA GLU A 153 -9.07 9.44 1.05
C GLU A 153 -8.85 8.63 -0.22
N VAL A 154 -8.00 9.11 -1.13
CA VAL A 154 -7.60 8.40 -2.34
C VAL A 154 -6.74 7.19 -2.00
N ILE A 155 -5.66 7.38 -1.23
CA ILE A 155 -4.77 6.29 -0.77
C ILE A 155 -5.58 5.21 -0.05
N SER A 156 -6.46 5.60 0.88
CA SER A 156 -7.32 4.66 1.59
C SER A 156 -8.16 3.77 0.67
N LYS A 157 -8.68 4.31 -0.44
CA LYS A 157 -9.45 3.52 -1.41
C LYS A 157 -8.56 2.52 -2.14
N ASP A 158 -7.31 2.86 -2.41
CA ASP A 158 -6.33 1.95 -3.02
C ASP A 158 -6.03 0.79 -2.07
N GLU A 159 -5.79 1.04 -0.78
CA GLU A 159 -5.57 -0.03 0.22
C GLU A 159 -6.76 -0.99 0.35
N ALA A 160 -7.98 -0.47 0.24
CA ALA A 160 -9.17 -1.33 0.22
C ALA A 160 -9.17 -2.28 -0.99
N ARG A 161 -8.73 -1.79 -2.16
CA ARG A 161 -8.61 -2.60 -3.38
C ARG A 161 -7.46 -3.59 -3.27
N HIS A 162 -6.32 -3.17 -2.72
CA HIS A 162 -5.18 -4.03 -2.44
C HIS A 162 -5.58 -5.19 -1.53
N GLY A 163 -6.23 -4.89 -0.39
CA GLY A 163 -6.76 -5.91 0.51
C GLY A 163 -7.76 -6.86 -0.17
N GLY A 164 -8.59 -6.34 -1.07
CA GLY A 164 -9.47 -7.14 -1.91
C GLY A 164 -8.73 -8.11 -2.84
N ALA A 165 -7.63 -7.68 -3.46
CA ALA A 165 -6.78 -8.52 -4.29
C ALA A 165 -6.07 -9.61 -3.48
N TYR A 166 -5.45 -9.26 -2.35
CA TYR A 166 -4.82 -10.24 -1.45
C TYR A 166 -5.82 -11.28 -0.94
N LEU A 167 -7.05 -10.87 -0.59
CA LEU A 167 -8.11 -11.80 -0.19
C LEU A 167 -8.44 -12.82 -1.28
N ARG A 168 -8.40 -12.42 -2.56
CA ARG A 168 -8.61 -13.36 -3.69
C ARG A 168 -7.47 -14.37 -3.79
N TYR A 169 -6.22 -13.92 -3.64
CA TYR A 169 -5.05 -14.83 -3.60
C TYR A 169 -5.11 -15.77 -2.39
N MET A 170 -5.56 -15.29 -1.23
CA MET A 170 -5.77 -16.14 -0.05
C MET A 170 -6.83 -17.21 -0.31
N LYS A 171 -7.96 -16.87 -0.94
CA LYS A 171 -9.00 -17.86 -1.31
C LYS A 171 -8.45 -18.92 -2.27
N LYS A 172 -7.72 -18.50 -3.31
CA LYS A 172 -7.03 -19.40 -4.24
C LYS A 172 -6.03 -20.32 -3.51
N ALA A 173 -5.26 -19.78 -2.57
CA ALA A 173 -4.33 -20.56 -1.75
C ALA A 173 -5.05 -21.60 -0.86
N VAL A 174 -6.22 -21.29 -0.30
CA VAL A 174 -7.04 -22.26 0.45
C VAL A 174 -7.56 -23.37 -0.46
N GLU A 175 -7.95 -23.06 -1.70
CA GLU A 175 -8.38 -24.07 -2.68
C GLU A 175 -7.23 -24.99 -3.11
N GLN A 176 -6.00 -24.47 -3.19
CA GLN A 176 -4.82 -25.21 -3.65
C GLN A 176 -4.10 -25.99 -2.52
N ALA A 177 -3.95 -25.39 -1.34
CA ALA A 177 -3.15 -25.92 -0.23
C ALA A 177 -4.00 -26.35 1.00
N GLY A 178 -5.31 -26.14 0.98
CA GLY A 178 -6.24 -26.65 2.00
C GLY A 178 -5.89 -26.19 3.42
N ASP A 179 -5.74 -27.15 4.32
CA ASP A 179 -5.52 -26.90 5.75
C ASP A 179 -4.17 -26.22 6.04
N ALA A 180 -3.16 -26.39 5.17
CA ALA A 180 -1.89 -25.70 5.33
C ALA A 180 -2.05 -24.18 5.19
N ALA A 181 -2.83 -23.71 4.21
CA ALA A 181 -3.15 -22.30 4.04
C ALA A 181 -4.00 -21.78 5.21
N ARG A 182 -5.02 -22.53 5.64
CA ARG A 182 -5.86 -22.14 6.79
C ARG A 182 -5.04 -21.99 8.06
N ALA A 183 -4.11 -22.92 8.32
CA ALA A 183 -3.25 -22.88 9.50
C ALA A 183 -2.30 -21.67 9.46
N ALA A 184 -1.65 -21.40 8.33
CA ALA A 184 -0.78 -20.24 8.17
C ALA A 184 -1.55 -18.91 8.38
N PHE A 185 -2.73 -18.79 7.77
CA PHE A 185 -3.54 -17.58 7.88
C PHE A 185 -4.10 -17.39 9.30
N ALA A 186 -4.51 -18.46 9.97
CA ALA A 186 -4.95 -18.40 11.36
C ALA A 186 -3.79 -18.00 12.30
N LYS A 187 -2.61 -18.59 12.12
CA LYS A 187 -1.40 -18.24 12.89
C LYS A 187 -1.09 -16.76 12.80
N VAL A 188 -0.96 -16.23 11.58
CA VAL A 188 -0.63 -14.81 11.36
C VAL A 188 -1.78 -13.90 11.79
N GLY A 189 -3.03 -14.26 11.49
CA GLY A 189 -4.20 -13.48 11.89
C GLY A 189 -4.33 -13.30 13.40
N VAL A 190 -4.02 -14.33 14.20
CA VAL A 190 -3.98 -14.21 15.66
C VAL A 190 -2.89 -13.24 16.11
N LEU A 191 -1.68 -13.33 15.53
CA LEU A 191 -0.56 -12.44 15.87
C LEU A 191 -0.83 -10.97 15.49
N MET A 192 -1.61 -10.73 14.44
CA MET A 192 -1.93 -9.38 13.96
C MET A 192 -3.12 -8.74 14.69
N ALA A 193 -3.92 -9.54 15.39
CA ALA A 193 -5.09 -9.08 16.15
C ALA A 193 -4.84 -8.95 17.67
N SER A 194 -3.71 -9.48 18.16
CA SER A 194 -3.25 -9.34 19.56
C SER A 194 -2.58 -7.99 19.79
#